data_AF-A0A7C7KKN9-F1
#
_entry.id   AF-A0A7C7KKN9-F1
#
_cell.length_a   1.000
_cell.length_b   1.000
_cell.length_c   1.000
_cell.angle_alpha   90.00
_cell.angle_beta   90.00
_cell.angle_gamma   90.00
#
_symmetry.space_group_name_H-M   'P 1'
#
loop_
_entity.id
_entity.type
_entity.pdbx_description
1 polymer ?
#
loop_
_entity_poly.entity_id
_entity_poly.type
_entity_poly.pdbx_seq_one_letter_code
_entity_poly.pdbx_strand_id
1 'polypeptide(L)' 'TELFLLNPSHPDSLDGRYFGALPANAVIGRAVPILTDEDGGGRYTWRADHDADALPNSSDHK' A
#
# COMPACT_ATOMS: atom_id res chain seq x y z
N THR A 1 6.63 -6.12 -21.38
CA THR A 1 6.88 -6.12 -19.93
C THR A 1 5.59 -6.40 -19.21
N GLU A 2 5.63 -7.29 -18.24
CA GLU A 2 4.48 -7.69 -17.43
C GLU A 2 4.78 -7.43 -15.94
N LEU A 3 3.74 -7.27 -15.15
CA LEU A 3 3.79 -6.97 -13.72
C LEU A 3 2.92 -7.96 -12.98
N PHE A 4 3.42 -8.50 -11.87
CA PHE A 4 2.64 -9.31 -10.95
C PHE A 4 2.20 -8.44 -9.77
N LEU A 5 0.91 -8.21 -9.62
CA LEU A 5 0.34 -7.40 -8.54
C LEU A 5 -0.13 -8.32 -7.41
N LEU A 6 0.18 -7.97 -6.16
CA LEU A 6 -0.14 -8.78 -4.99
C LEU A 6 -0.47 -7.85 -3.81
N ASN A 7 -1.49 -8.19 -3.03
CA ASN A 7 -1.76 -7.59 -1.73
C ASN A 7 -1.55 -8.66 -0.62
N PRO A 8 -0.33 -8.78 -0.06
CA PRO A 8 0.01 -9.86 0.87
C PRO A 8 -0.78 -9.85 2.18
N SER A 9 -1.18 -8.65 2.65
CA SER A 9 -1.90 -8.49 3.92
C SER A 9 -3.36 -8.96 3.84
N HIS A 10 -3.90 -9.14 2.62
CA HIS A 10 -5.29 -9.52 2.39
C HIS A 10 -5.32 -10.82 1.55
N PRO A 11 -5.39 -11.99 2.21
CA PRO A 11 -5.32 -13.29 1.54
C PRO A 11 -6.40 -13.52 0.49
N ASP A 12 -7.56 -12.90 0.65
CA ASP A 12 -8.74 -12.97 -0.23
C ASP A 12 -8.79 -11.85 -1.28
N SER A 13 -7.71 -11.07 -1.42
CA SER A 13 -7.63 -10.02 -2.44
C SER A 13 -7.70 -10.58 -3.86
N LEU A 14 -8.48 -9.92 -4.72
CA LEU A 14 -8.56 -10.22 -6.15
C LEU A 14 -7.35 -9.63 -6.88
N ASP A 15 -6.22 -10.32 -6.78
CA ASP A 15 -4.93 -9.90 -7.33
C ASP A 15 -4.31 -10.96 -8.26
N GLY A 16 -3.00 -10.87 -8.51
CA GLY A 16 -2.27 -11.73 -9.44
C GLY A 16 -2.36 -13.23 -9.13
N ARG A 17 -2.78 -13.64 -7.92
CA ARG A 17 -3.07 -15.05 -7.60
C ARG A 17 -4.24 -15.62 -8.40
N TYR A 18 -5.19 -14.77 -8.82
CA TYR A 18 -6.34 -15.17 -9.64
C TYR A 18 -6.17 -14.81 -11.12
N PHE A 19 -5.58 -13.65 -11.42
CA PHE A 19 -5.49 -13.12 -12.78
C PHE A 19 -4.14 -13.37 -13.47
N GLY A 20 -3.11 -13.80 -12.72
CA GLY A 20 -1.74 -13.89 -13.21
C GLY A 20 -1.07 -12.52 -13.35
N ALA A 21 0.02 -12.47 -14.12
CA ALA A 21 0.69 -11.24 -14.44
C ALA A 21 -0.13 -10.41 -15.44
N LEU A 22 -0.11 -9.08 -15.29
CA LEU A 22 -0.78 -8.13 -16.17
C LEU A 22 0.24 -7.41 -17.06
N PRO A 23 -0.11 -7.04 -18.30
CA PRO A 23 0.78 -6.26 -19.14
C PRO A 23 0.95 -4.85 -18.54
N ALA A 24 2.17 -4.31 -18.59
CA ALA A 24 2.47 -3.02 -17.94
C ALA A 24 1.64 -1.84 -18.48
N ASN A 25 1.12 -1.93 -19.71
CA ASN A 25 0.25 -0.92 -20.30
C ASN A 25 -1.19 -0.95 -19.77
N ALA A 26 -1.58 -1.96 -18.98
CA ALA A 26 -2.85 -1.97 -18.26
C ALA A 26 -2.80 -1.10 -16.98
N VAL A 27 -1.62 -0.67 -16.54
CA VAL A 27 -1.45 0.20 -15.37
C VAL A 27 -1.68 1.65 -15.75
N ILE A 28 -2.67 2.28 -15.11
CA ILE A 28 -3.06 3.68 -15.37
C ILE A 28 -2.23 4.71 -14.60
N GLY A 29 -1.49 4.29 -13.56
CA GLY A 29 -0.66 5.17 -12.75
C GLY A 29 -0.35 4.60 -11.35
N ARG A 30 0.38 5.37 -10.56
CA ARG A 30 0.63 5.10 -9.13
C ARG A 30 -0.32 5.93 -8.29
N ALA A 31 -0.98 5.30 -7.31
CA ALA A 31 -1.79 6.02 -6.34
C ALA A 31 -0.91 6.88 -5.42
N VAL A 32 -1.33 8.13 -5.19
CA VAL A 32 -0.77 9.02 -4.15
C VAL A 32 -1.86 9.19 -3.09
N PRO A 33 -1.66 8.66 -1.87
CA PRO A 33 -2.68 8.73 -0.83
C PRO A 33 -2.89 10.19 -0.37
N ILE A 34 -4.14 10.63 -0.32
CA ILE A 34 -4.54 11.95 0.20
C ILE A 34 -5.42 11.80 1.44
N LEU A 35 -6.23 10.74 1.49
CA LEU A 35 -7.13 10.45 2.60
C LEU A 35 -7.22 8.93 2.73
N THR A 36 -6.73 8.38 3.83
CA THR A 36 -6.65 6.92 4.08
C THR A 36 -7.27 6.56 5.42
N ASP A 37 -7.87 5.38 5.51
CA ASP A 37 -8.34 4.75 6.76
C ASP A 37 -7.53 3.47 6.95
N GLU A 38 -6.26 3.63 7.32
CA GLU A 38 -5.29 2.53 7.35
C GLU A 38 -5.64 1.45 8.38
N ASP A 39 -6.30 1.85 9.47
CA ASP A 39 -6.76 0.96 10.53
C ASP A 39 -8.12 0.31 10.23
N GLY A 40 -8.83 0.72 9.16
CA GLY A 40 -10.16 0.23 8.82
C GLY A 40 -11.25 0.57 9.84
N GLY A 41 -11.00 1.57 10.70
CA GLY A 41 -11.88 1.97 11.81
C GLY A 41 -12.82 3.11 11.47
N GLY A 42 -12.86 3.57 10.22
CA GLY A 42 -13.59 4.76 9.77
C GLY A 42 -12.93 6.08 10.16
N ARG A 43 -11.66 6.05 10.60
CA ARG A 43 -10.90 7.23 11.00
C ARG A 43 -9.95 7.63 9.89
N TYR A 44 -10.45 8.48 8.99
CA TYR A 44 -9.66 8.95 7.87
C TYR A 44 -8.59 9.96 8.28
N THR A 45 -7.37 9.75 7.80
CA THR A 45 -6.22 10.64 8.00
C THR A 45 -5.90 11.35 6.69
N TRP A 46 -5.82 12.69 6.73
CA TRP A 46 -5.42 13.48 5.57
C TRP A 46 -3.90 13.49 5.44
N ARG A 47 -3.41 13.04 4.27
CA ARG A 47 -1.98 12.83 3.98
C ARG A 47 -1.26 12.14 5.14
N ALA A 48 -1.65 10.89 5.43
CA ALA A 48 -0.93 10.07 6.39
C ALA A 48 0.57 10.12 6.10
N ASP A 49 1.38 10.37 7.14
CA ASP A 49 2.81 10.55 7.01
C ASP A 49 3.46 9.23 6.60
N HIS A 50 3.96 9.16 5.37
CA HIS A 50 4.59 7.96 4.82
C HIS A 50 5.87 7.57 5.59
N ASP A 51 6.42 8.48 6.39
CA ASP A 51 7.68 8.31 7.12
C ASP A 51 7.54 7.56 8.45
N ALA A 52 6.31 7.29 8.92
CA ALA A 52 6.08 6.59 10.19
C ALA A 52 6.52 5.11 10.17
N ASP A 53 6.48 4.46 9.01
CA ASP A 53 6.95 3.08 8.82
C ASP A 53 8.47 2.99 8.57
N ALA A 54 9.15 4.12 8.40
CA ALA A 54 10.57 4.21 8.04
C ALA A 54 11.50 4.51 9.23
N LEU A 55 10.98 4.63 10.46
CA LEU A 55 11.82 4.86 11.64
C LEU A 55 12.10 3.55 12.38
N PRO A 56 13.27 2.91 12.17
CA PRO A 56 13.82 2.04 13.18
C PRO A 56 14.28 2.93 14.36
N ASN A 57 13.81 2.57 15.56
CA ASN A 57 14.41 2.85 16.87
C ASN A 57 15.13 4.21 17.10
N SER A 58 14.37 5.22 17.51
CA SER A 58 14.93 6.34 18.29
C SER A 58 15.05 5.96 19.78
N SER A 59 15.97 5.05 20.09
CA SER A 59 16.54 4.96 21.44
C SER A 59 17.71 5.93 21.56
N ASP A 60 17.41 7.19 21.89
CA ASP A 60 18.19 8.04 22.81
C ASP A 60 17.60 9.45 22.76
N HIS A 61 17.17 9.96 23.91
CA HIS A 61 17.66 11.22 24.46
C HIS A 61 16.93 11.58 25.76
N LYS A 62 17.68 11.31 26.85
CA LYS A 62 17.70 11.97 28.16
C LYS A 62 17.01 11.27 29.35
#